data_AF-A0A0G0C514-F1
#
_entry.id   AF-A0A0G0C514-F1
#
_cell.length_a   1.000
_cell.length_b   1.000
_cell.length_c   1.000
_cell.angle_alpha   90.00
_cell.angle_beta   90.00
_cell.angle_gamma   90.00
#
_symmetry.space_group_name_H-M   'P 1'
#
loop_
_entity.id
_entity.type
_entity.pdbx_description
1 polymer ?
#
loop_
_entity_poly.entity_id
_entity_poly.type
_entity_poly.pdbx_seq_one_letter_code
_entity_poly.pdbx_strand_id
1 'polypeptide(L)'
;MSNLSSKEKVLLFIDIFKGRKDVFSKRWENRSSGKSGYMPVCDNEWKEGICLKLQKGKCRDRSYQKYPSFTFEYVYKIVDECHHIPAKTFSTVINKFNSIEII
;
A
#
# COMPACT_ATOMS: atom_id res chain seq x y z
N MET A 1 -35.60 9.05 -5.61
CA MET A 1 -34.13 9.10 -5.72
C MET A 1 -33.73 10.56 -5.80
N SER A 2 -32.99 11.08 -4.82
CA SER A 2 -32.52 12.47 -4.84
C SER A 2 -31.46 12.65 -5.93
N ASN A 3 -31.62 13.68 -6.77
CA ASN A 3 -30.63 14.02 -7.78
C ASN A 3 -29.40 14.65 -7.09
N LEU A 4 -28.24 14.01 -7.21
CA LEU A 4 -26.98 14.54 -6.70
C LEU A 4 -26.49 15.69 -7.58
N SER A 5 -26.04 16.78 -6.96
CA SER A 5 -25.28 17.84 -7.63
C SER A 5 -23.97 17.29 -8.22
N SER A 6 -23.37 18.02 -9.15
CA SER A 6 -22.07 17.64 -9.73
C SER A 6 -20.99 17.45 -8.67
N LYS A 7 -21.00 18.29 -7.63
CA LYS A 7 -20.06 18.20 -6.51
C LYS A 7 -20.25 16.92 -5.71
N GLU A 8 -21.49 16.55 -5.40
CA GLU A 8 -21.79 15.33 -4.65
C GLU A 8 -21.44 14.07 -5.45
N LYS A 9 -21.63 14.08 -6.78
CA LYS A 9 -21.19 12.97 -7.66
C LYS A 9 -19.67 12.79 -7.63
N VAL A 10 -18.91 13.90 -7.65
CA VAL A 10 -17.44 13.86 -7.53
C VAL A 10 -17.01 13.37 -6.16
N LEU A 11 -17.63 13.85 -5.08
CA LEU A 11 -17.32 13.39 -3.72
C LEU A 11 -17.65 11.90 -3.54
N LEU A 12 -18.76 11.43 -4.08
CA LEU A 12 -19.13 10.03 -4.08
C LEU A 12 -18.15 9.18 -4.89
N PHE A 13 -17.74 9.65 -6.06
CA PHE A 13 -16.72 8.97 -6.87
C PHE A 13 -15.40 8.87 -6.11
N ILE A 14 -14.92 9.97 -5.52
CA ILE A 14 -13.71 9.95 -4.70
C ILE A 14 -13.90 8.99 -3.52
N ASP A 15 -15.04 8.99 -2.85
CA ASP A 15 -15.25 8.11 -1.70
C ASP A 15 -15.23 6.62 -2.06
N ILE A 16 -15.83 6.26 -3.18
CA ILE A 16 -15.91 4.87 -3.68
C ILE A 16 -14.57 4.42 -4.30
N PHE A 17 -13.91 5.31 -5.05
CA PHE A 17 -12.75 4.95 -5.87
C PHE A 17 -11.41 5.46 -5.33
N LYS A 18 -11.38 6.24 -4.23
CA LYS A 18 -10.12 6.59 -3.56
C LYS A 18 -9.42 5.31 -3.12
N GLY A 19 -8.12 5.25 -3.42
CA GLY A 19 -7.27 4.20 -2.88
C GLY A 19 -7.26 4.23 -1.35
N ARG A 20 -6.95 3.08 -0.76
CA ARG A 20 -6.70 2.99 0.68
C ARG A 20 -5.43 3.77 1.04
N LYS A 21 -5.54 4.69 2.00
CA LYS A 21 -4.42 5.50 2.50
C LYS A 21 -3.63 4.77 3.60
N ASP A 22 -4.24 3.75 4.20
CA ASP A 22 -3.71 2.97 5.31
C ASP A 22 -2.97 1.71 4.86
N VAL A 23 -2.95 1.41 3.56
CA VAL A 23 -2.33 0.19 3.03
C VAL A 23 -1.51 0.45 1.79
N PHE A 24 -0.30 -0.06 1.84
CA PHE A 24 0.66 -0.01 0.76
C PHE A 24 1.26 -1.39 0.53
N SER A 25 1.86 -1.56 -0.64
CA SER A 25 2.45 -2.81 -1.07
C SER A 25 3.96 -2.81 -0.92
N LYS A 26 4.52 -3.87 -0.34
CA LYS A 26 5.94 -4.19 -0.47
C LYS A 26 6.19 -5.06 -1.69
N ARG A 27 7.34 -4.84 -2.33
CA ARG A 27 7.86 -5.71 -3.38
C ARG A 27 8.47 -6.96 -2.75
N TRP A 28 8.23 -8.12 -3.34
CA TRP A 28 8.92 -9.36 -2.98
C TRP A 28 9.52 -10.00 -4.23
N GLU A 29 10.63 -10.68 -4.03
CA GLU A 29 11.37 -11.39 -5.08
C GLU A 29 11.80 -12.75 -4.54
N ASN A 30 11.57 -13.80 -5.32
CA ASN A 30 12.08 -15.14 -5.03
C ASN A 30 13.26 -15.41 -5.97
N ARG A 31 14.48 -15.36 -5.41
CA ARG A 31 15.72 -15.51 -6.17
C ARG A 31 15.83 -16.87 -6.88
N SER A 32 15.33 -17.94 -6.27
CA SER A 32 15.41 -19.30 -6.82
C SER A 32 14.48 -19.52 -8.03
N SER A 33 13.33 -18.86 -8.06
CA SER A 33 12.34 -19.01 -9.14
C SER A 33 12.30 -17.84 -10.13
N GLY A 34 13.03 -16.75 -9.84
CA GLY A 34 12.98 -15.49 -10.59
C GLY A 34 11.64 -14.73 -10.49
N LYS A 35 10.65 -15.27 -9.76
CA LYS A 35 9.34 -14.64 -9.63
C LYS A 35 9.41 -13.44 -8.70
N SER A 36 8.65 -12.41 -9.04
CA SER A 36 8.50 -11.24 -8.18
C SER A 36 7.09 -10.68 -8.25
N GLY A 37 6.73 -9.84 -7.29
CA GLY A 37 5.43 -9.20 -7.26
C GLY A 37 5.30 -8.20 -6.12
N TYR A 38 4.06 -7.77 -5.89
CA TYR A 38 3.69 -6.85 -4.83
C TYR A 38 2.69 -7.52 -3.89
N MET A 39 2.85 -7.27 -2.59
CA MET A 39 1.89 -7.72 -1.58
C MET A 39 1.65 -6.62 -0.55
N PRO A 40 0.43 -6.49 0.00
CA PRO A 40 0.18 -5.58 1.11
C PRO A 40 1.13 -5.87 2.27
N VAL A 41 1.63 -4.82 2.91
CA VAL A 41 2.35 -4.97 4.17
C VAL A 41 1.39 -5.39 5.27
N CYS A 42 1.87 -6.24 6.18
CA CYS A 42 1.13 -6.66 7.36
C CYS A 42 2.08 -6.71 8.57
N ASP A 43 1.73 -6.03 9.65
CA ASP A 43 2.47 -6.04 10.93
C ASP A 43 2.43 -7.40 11.61
N ASN A 44 1.46 -8.24 11.23
CA ASN A 44 1.35 -9.60 11.74
C ASN A 44 2.05 -10.63 10.86
N GLU A 45 2.73 -10.21 9.79
CA GLU A 45 3.41 -11.17 8.92
C GLU A 45 4.49 -11.94 9.68
N TRP A 46 4.49 -13.27 9.52
CA TRP A 46 5.44 -14.19 10.17
C TRP A 46 5.41 -14.20 11.71
N LYS A 47 4.40 -13.59 12.35
CA LYS A 47 4.18 -13.75 13.79
C LYS A 47 3.54 -15.09 14.10
N GLU A 48 4.19 -15.89 14.95
CA GLU A 48 3.68 -17.18 15.42
C GLU A 48 2.33 -17.03 16.15
N GLY A 49 1.45 -18.02 15.99
CA GLY A 49 0.09 -18.00 16.56
C GLY A 49 -0.88 -16.98 15.95
N ILE A 50 -0.41 -16.05 15.11
CA ILE A 50 -1.24 -14.97 14.52
C ILE A 50 -1.26 -15.08 12.99
N CYS A 51 -0.10 -15.27 12.35
CA CYS A 51 0.01 -15.29 10.90
C CYS A 51 -0.34 -16.65 10.31
N LEU A 52 -1.44 -16.72 9.56
CA LEU A 52 -1.85 -17.94 8.87
C LEU A 52 -0.84 -18.42 7.80
N LYS A 53 0.07 -17.54 7.32
CA LYS A 53 1.12 -17.94 6.37
C LYS A 53 2.06 -19.01 6.95
N LEU A 54 2.32 -18.98 8.26
CA LEU A 54 3.16 -19.98 8.94
C LEU A 54 2.50 -21.36 8.97
N GLN A 55 1.17 -21.40 9.01
CA GLN A 55 0.37 -22.62 8.96
C GLN A 55 0.07 -23.07 7.51
N LYS A 56 0.83 -22.57 6.52
CA LYS A 56 0.59 -22.75 5.06
C LYS A 56 -0.78 -22.26 4.57
N GLY A 57 -1.49 -21.49 5.39
CA GLY A 57 -2.76 -20.86 5.04
C GLY A 57 -2.58 -19.65 4.12
N LYS A 58 -3.62 -19.33 3.33
CA LYS A 58 -3.65 -18.08 2.57
C LYS A 58 -4.08 -16.94 3.48
N CYS A 59 -3.41 -15.80 3.37
CA CYS A 59 -3.78 -14.56 4.08
C CYS A 59 -4.99 -13.87 3.41
N ARG A 60 -6.03 -14.62 3.05
CA ARG A 60 -7.29 -14.08 2.51
C ARG A 60 -8.23 -13.63 3.62
N ASP A 61 -8.14 -14.27 4.78
CA ASP A 61 -8.90 -13.87 5.95
C ASP A 61 -8.34 -12.57 6.51
N ARG A 62 -9.17 -11.53 6.48
CA ARG A 62 -8.83 -10.18 6.94
C ARG A 62 -8.76 -10.10 8.46
N SER A 63 -9.31 -11.06 9.19
CA SER A 63 -9.36 -11.07 10.66
C SER A 63 -7.98 -11.09 11.31
N TYR A 64 -6.97 -11.61 10.60
CA TYR A 64 -5.59 -11.71 11.08
C TYR A 64 -4.66 -10.66 10.46
N GLN A 65 -5.17 -9.86 9.53
CA GLN A 65 -4.41 -8.81 8.88
C GLN A 65 -4.37 -7.58 9.77
N LYS A 66 -3.17 -7.08 10.04
CA LYS A 66 -2.96 -5.78 10.68
C LYS A 66 -2.09 -4.94 9.78
N TYR A 67 -2.67 -3.85 9.26
CA TYR A 67 -1.92 -2.89 8.48
C TYR A 67 -1.18 -1.93 9.41
N PRO A 68 0.08 -1.58 9.10
CA PRO A 68 0.82 -0.57 9.85
C PRO A 68 0.11 0.79 9.76
N SER A 69 0.27 1.58 10.81
CA SER A 69 -0.11 3.00 10.75
C SER A 69 0.78 3.74 9.77
N PHE A 70 0.21 4.70 9.05
CA PHE A 70 0.95 5.55 8.14
C PHE A 70 1.80 6.54 8.95
N THR A 71 3.05 6.18 9.25
CA THR A 71 4.01 7.02 9.97
C THR A 71 5.16 7.44 9.05
N PHE A 72 5.81 8.57 9.38
CA PHE A 72 6.96 9.06 8.62
C PHE A 72 8.11 8.04 8.55
N GLU A 73 8.42 7.39 9.67
CA GLU A 73 9.41 6.30 9.75
C GLU A 73 9.05 5.15 8.79
N TYR A 74 7.77 4.81 8.70
CA TYR A 74 7.32 3.75 7.80
C TYR A 74 7.48 4.17 6.33
N VAL A 75 7.11 5.41 5.98
CA VAL A 75 7.30 5.95 4.62
C VAL A 75 8.78 5.98 4.26
N TYR A 76 9.64 6.42 5.18
CA TYR A 76 11.09 6.38 5.00
C TYR A 76 11.58 4.96 4.68
N LYS A 77 11.10 3.95 5.42
CA LYS A 77 11.44 2.55 5.16
C LYS A 77 10.98 2.04 3.79
N ILE A 78 9.82 2.46 3.29
CA ILE A 78 9.38 2.14 1.92
C ILE A 78 10.32 2.75 0.89
N VAL A 79 10.72 4.01 1.11
CA VAL A 79 11.57 4.74 0.16
C VAL A 79 13.02 4.22 0.18
N ASP A 80 13.53 3.89 1.36
CA ASP A 80 14.95 3.58 1.60
C ASP A 80 15.25 2.07 1.60
N GLU A 81 14.39 1.25 2.22
CA GLU A 81 14.58 -0.22 2.28
C GLU A 81 13.93 -1.01 1.13
N CYS A 82 13.34 -0.33 0.14
CA CYS A 82 13.08 -0.97 -1.15
C CYS A 82 14.39 -1.13 -1.93
N HIS A 83 15.27 -2.02 -1.47
CA HIS A 83 16.61 -2.29 -2.02
C HIS A 83 16.63 -2.72 -3.51
N HIS A 84 15.47 -2.83 -4.18
CA HIS A 84 15.32 -3.22 -5.58
C HIS A 84 14.38 -2.29 -6.38
N ILE A 85 14.01 -1.12 -5.84
CA ILE A 85 13.47 -0.02 -6.64
C ILE A 85 14.43 1.13 -6.48
N PRO A 86 15.35 1.39 -7.42
CA PRO A 86 15.97 2.70 -7.48
C PRO A 86 14.81 3.69 -7.57
N ALA A 87 14.74 4.62 -6.62
CA ALA A 87 13.81 5.75 -6.60
C ALA A 87 13.99 6.67 -7.84
N LYS A 88 14.47 6.19 -8.98
CA LYS A 88 14.51 6.95 -10.22
C LYS A 88 13.09 7.25 -10.69
N THR A 89 12.17 6.28 -10.64
CA THR A 89 10.76 6.52 -10.97
C THR A 89 10.09 7.42 -9.93
N PHE A 90 10.31 7.18 -8.63
CA PHE A 90 9.74 7.99 -7.56
C PHE A 90 10.26 9.43 -7.61
N SER A 91 11.58 9.64 -7.62
CA SER A 91 12.17 10.98 -7.72
C SER A 91 11.85 11.66 -9.05
N THR A 92 11.76 10.94 -10.18
CA THR A 92 11.31 11.53 -11.45
C THR A 92 9.86 11.96 -11.38
N VAL A 93 8.99 11.18 -10.71
CA VAL A 93 7.57 11.50 -10.56
C VAL A 93 7.38 12.66 -9.57
N ILE A 94 8.06 12.65 -8.42
CA ILE A 94 8.03 13.74 -7.44
C ILE A 94 8.57 15.05 -8.03
N ASN A 95 9.71 15.01 -8.75
CA ASN A 95 10.26 16.20 -9.40
C ASN A 95 9.41 16.69 -10.60
N LYS A 96 8.44 15.91 -11.07
CA LYS A 96 7.44 16.35 -12.05
C LYS A 96 6.20 16.96 -11.40
N PHE A 97 5.97 16.73 -10.12
CA PHE A 97 4.95 17.43 -9.35
C PHE A 97 5.55 18.74 -8.85
N ASN A 98 5.49 19.79 -9.67
CA ASN A 98 5.62 21.16 -9.16
C ASN A 98 4.53 21.36 -8.12
N SER A 99 4.94 21.52 -6.86
CA SER A 99 4.20 21.99 -5.69
C SER A 99 2.71 22.25 -5.95
N ILE A 100 1.91 21.19 -6.03
CA ILE A 100 0.47 21.33 -5.88
C ILE A 100 0.28 21.41 -4.38
N GLU A 101 0.01 22.60 -3.86
CA GLU A 101 -0.57 22.78 -2.53
C GLU A 101 -1.81 21.91 -2.46
N ILE A 102 -1.67 20.79 -1.73
CA ILE A 102 -2.81 19.95 -1.39
C ILE A 102 -3.50 20.65 -0.23
N ILE A 103 -4.64 21.27 -0.58
CA ILE A 103 -5.69 21.83 0.28
C ILE A 103 -6.03 20.83 1.41
#